data_AF-A0A7C5IQX0-F1
#
_entry.id   AF-A0A7C5IQX0-F1
#
_cell.length_a   1.000
_cell.length_b   1.000
_cell.length_c   1.000
_cell.angle_alpha   90.00
_cell.angle_beta   90.00
_cell.angle_gamma   90.00
#
_symmetry.space_group_name_H-M   'P 1'
#
loop_
_entity.id
_entity.type
_entity.pdbx_description
1 polymer ?
#
loop_
_entity_poly.entity_id
_entity_poly.type
_entity_poly.pdbx_seq_one_letter_code
_entity_poly.pdbx_strand_id
1 'polypeptide(L)'
;MAIEIGGISLNRVHHISTLEKADFVRHRVPGLEGDLVQDMGRASVRLSIQGMFFGEEAGDDLNALRDLYKSREPIDFLADITGQAYFAQVILEQFEVVQQAGEVSQYSYQLVIAEYVEPPENDLGLGLDEVDLGLELEALDFMDMIELPDLLALPGFGDPSPPLNAVLDGIKGSISGLTDSASVLSDMFGE
;
A
#
# COMPACT_ATOMS: atom_id res chain seq x y z
N MET A 1 -12.30 22.16 24.99
CA MET A 1 -12.27 20.72 25.34
C MET A 1 -10.97 20.17 24.81
N ALA A 2 -10.34 19.24 25.54
CA ALA A 2 -9.15 18.55 25.08
C ALA A 2 -9.55 17.17 24.56
N ILE A 3 -9.01 16.80 23.41
CA ILE A 3 -9.10 15.44 22.85
C ILE A 3 -7.69 15.00 22.45
N GLU A 4 -7.47 13.71 22.34
CA GLU A 4 -6.20 13.13 21.91
C GLU A 4 -6.43 12.24 20.68
N ILE A 5 -5.59 12.42 19.67
CA ILE A 5 -5.68 11.71 18.40
C ILE A 5 -4.29 11.21 18.03
N GLY A 6 -4.07 9.90 18.03
CA GLY A 6 -2.78 9.29 17.69
C GLY A 6 -1.60 9.83 18.52
N GLY A 7 -1.84 10.10 19.81
CA GLY A 7 -0.83 10.69 20.72
C GLY A 7 -0.69 12.21 20.65
N ILE A 8 -1.45 12.90 19.79
CA ILE A 8 -1.45 14.37 19.68
C ILE A 8 -2.59 14.95 20.51
N SER A 9 -2.27 15.84 21.45
CA SER A 9 -3.25 16.51 22.28
C SER A 9 -3.79 17.79 21.62
N LEU A 10 -5.08 17.77 21.28
CA LEU A 10 -5.80 18.90 20.69
C LEU A 10 -6.55 19.67 21.79
N ASN A 11 -5.94 20.74 22.28
CA ASN A 11 -6.42 21.46 23.46
C ASN A 11 -7.53 22.50 23.20
N ARG A 12 -7.65 22.97 21.95
CA ARG A 12 -8.58 24.04 21.56
C ARG A 12 -9.62 23.54 20.56
N VAL A 13 -10.34 22.50 20.96
CA VAL A 13 -11.54 22.06 20.24
C VAL A 13 -12.73 22.91 20.67
N HIS A 14 -13.45 23.44 19.69
CA HIS A 14 -14.60 24.32 19.89
C HIS A 14 -15.92 23.64 19.51
N HIS A 15 -15.88 22.67 18.60
CA HIS A 15 -17.07 21.95 18.17
C HIS A 15 -16.74 20.48 17.92
N ILE A 16 -17.57 19.60 18.47
CA ILE A 16 -17.60 18.17 18.16
C ILE A 16 -19.05 17.81 17.87
N SER A 17 -19.29 17.16 16.75
CA SER A 17 -20.60 16.62 16.40
C SER A 17 -20.46 15.18 15.93
N THR A 18 -21.34 14.31 16.42
CA THR A 18 -21.40 12.90 16.02
C THR A 18 -22.54 12.70 15.04
N LEU A 19 -22.28 11.98 13.95
CA LEU A 19 -23.27 11.55 12.98
C LEU A 19 -23.41 10.02 13.06
N GLU A 20 -24.54 9.60 13.61
CA GLU A 20 -24.95 8.19 13.67
C GLU A 20 -26.07 7.95 12.66
N LYS A 21 -25.88 6.97 11.77
CA LYS A 21 -26.87 6.60 10.76
C LYS A 21 -27.01 5.08 10.68
N ALA A 22 -28.24 4.61 10.48
CA ALA A 22 -28.47 3.26 9.98
C ALA A 22 -28.07 3.20 8.51
N ASP A 23 -27.53 2.06 8.08
CA ASP A 23 -27.12 1.87 6.69
C ASP A 23 -28.20 1.11 5.91
N PHE A 24 -28.93 1.83 5.07
CA PHE A 24 -30.02 1.28 4.27
C PHE A 24 -29.71 1.42 2.79
N VAL A 25 -29.73 0.30 2.07
CA VAL A 25 -29.65 0.28 0.60
C VAL A 25 -31.07 0.17 0.06
N ARG A 26 -31.45 1.11 -0.82
CA ARG A 26 -32.78 1.13 -1.45
C ARG A 26 -32.68 0.64 -2.89
N HIS A 27 -33.44 -0.40 -3.19
CA HIS A 27 -33.53 -1.02 -4.50
C HIS A 27 -34.88 -0.68 -5.14
N ARG A 28 -34.84 -0.10 -6.34
CA ARG A 28 -36.05 0.15 -7.14
C ARG A 28 -36.37 -1.09 -7.96
N VAL A 29 -37.49 -1.73 -7.67
CA VAL A 29 -37.92 -2.93 -8.38
C VAL A 29 -39.04 -2.57 -9.36
N PRO A 30 -38.86 -2.78 -10.68
CA PRO A 30 -39.92 -2.53 -11.66
C PRO A 30 -41.19 -3.30 -11.33
N GLY A 31 -42.34 -2.61 -11.28
CA GLY A 31 -43.64 -3.21 -10.99
C GLY A 31 -43.99 -3.35 -9.50
N LEU A 32 -43.09 -2.97 -8.59
CA LEU A 32 -43.39 -2.83 -7.16
C LEU A 32 -43.78 -1.37 -6.85
N GLU A 33 -44.87 -1.19 -6.10
CA GLU A 33 -45.21 0.12 -5.55
C GLU A 33 -44.36 0.39 -4.30
N GLY A 34 -43.32 1.20 -4.45
CA GLY A 34 -42.36 1.54 -3.39
C GLY A 34 -40.94 1.02 -3.67
N ASP A 35 -40.05 1.22 -2.69
CA ASP A 35 -38.66 0.75 -2.73
C ASP A 35 -38.48 -0.48 -1.84
N LEU A 36 -37.70 -1.47 -2.30
CA LEU A 36 -37.20 -2.54 -1.46
C LEU A 36 -36.02 -2.02 -0.65
N VAL A 37 -36.13 -2.01 0.67
CA VAL A 37 -35.05 -1.53 1.56
C VAL A 37 -34.32 -2.73 2.16
N GLN A 38 -33.01 -2.76 1.97
CA GLN A 38 -32.10 -3.73 2.58
C GLN A 38 -31.35 -3.06 3.72
N ASP A 39 -31.42 -3.67 4.91
CA ASP A 39 -30.69 -3.24 6.11
C ASP A 39 -29.27 -3.80 6.07
N MET A 40 -28.28 -2.91 5.97
CA MET A 40 -26.85 -3.22 6.02
C MET A 40 -26.27 -3.06 7.42
N GLY A 41 -27.13 -2.84 8.42
CA GLY A 41 -26.75 -2.69 9.82
C GLY A 41 -26.35 -1.26 10.15
N ARG A 42 -25.32 -1.14 10.99
CA ARG A 42 -24.85 0.15 11.50
C ARG A 42 -23.68 0.64 10.65
N ALA A 43 -23.79 1.85 10.09
CA ALA A 43 -22.63 2.50 9.50
C ALA A 43 -21.62 2.87 10.58
N SER A 44 -20.33 2.95 10.22
CA SER A 44 -19.30 3.51 11.12
C SER A 44 -19.74 4.87 11.64
N VAL A 45 -19.58 5.07 12.96
CA VAL A 45 -19.85 6.37 13.58
C VAL A 45 -18.85 7.39 13.04
N ARG A 46 -19.34 8.55 12.59
CA ARG A 46 -18.49 9.64 12.13
C ARG A 46 -18.54 10.80 13.10
N LEU A 47 -17.39 11.36 13.42
CA LEU A 47 -17.29 12.57 14.21
C LEU A 47 -16.69 13.68 13.36
N SER A 48 -17.32 14.85 13.39
CA SER A 48 -16.77 16.09 12.85
C SER A 48 -16.26 16.94 14.00
N ILE A 49 -14.98 17.28 13.95
CA ILE A 49 -14.26 18.00 14.99
C ILE A 49 -13.72 19.29 14.38
N GLN A 50 -14.00 20.41 15.04
CA GLN A 50 -13.46 21.71 14.65
C GLN A 50 -12.70 22.33 15.83
N GLY A 51 -11.54 22.88 15.52
CA GLY A 51 -10.68 23.52 16.51
C GLY A 51 -9.68 24.44 15.87
N MET A 52 -8.71 24.86 16.69
CA MET A 52 -7.60 25.69 16.23
C MET A 52 -6.29 25.32 16.90
N PHE A 53 -5.20 25.42 16.16
CA PHE A 53 -3.86 25.51 16.71
C PHE A 53 -3.49 26.98 16.89
N PHE A 54 -2.80 27.29 17.98
CA PHE A 54 -2.40 28.66 18.30
C PHE A 54 -1.09 28.69 19.08
N GLY A 55 -0.20 29.60 18.71
CA GLY A 55 1.08 29.82 19.37
C GLY A 55 2.28 29.48 18.47
N GLU A 56 3.48 29.50 19.05
CA GLU A 56 4.73 29.26 18.31
C GLU A 56 4.82 27.82 17.78
N GLU A 57 4.29 26.85 18.53
CA GLU A 57 4.28 25.42 18.18
C GLU A 57 3.15 25.04 17.21
N ALA A 58 2.25 25.98 16.87
CA ALA A 58 1.05 25.68 16.08
C ALA A 58 1.34 25.10 14.68
N GLY A 59 2.48 25.46 14.09
CA GLY A 59 2.92 24.91 12.81
C GLY A 59 3.37 23.46 12.92
N ASP A 60 4.02 23.10 14.02
CA ASP A 60 4.54 21.76 14.27
C ASP A 60 3.39 20.79 14.61
N ASP A 61 2.47 21.21 15.48
CA ASP A 61 1.25 20.45 15.80
C ASP A 61 0.41 20.16 14.54
N LEU A 62 0.28 21.17 13.68
CA LEU A 62 -0.43 21.03 12.41
C LEU A 62 0.24 20.02 11.49
N ASN A 63 1.57 20.02 11.42
CA ASN A 63 2.33 19.08 10.61
C ASN A 63 2.22 17.66 11.15
N ALA A 64 2.29 17.47 12.48
CA ALA A 64 2.11 16.18 13.11
C ALA A 64 0.71 15.59 12.80
N LEU A 65 -0.35 16.38 12.94
CA LEU A 65 -1.70 15.93 12.58
C LEU A 65 -1.85 15.65 11.08
N ARG A 66 -1.18 16.43 10.23
CA ARG A 66 -1.16 16.20 8.77
C ARG A 66 -0.46 14.90 8.41
N ASP A 67 0.60 14.52 9.12
CA ASP A 67 1.32 13.29 8.86
C ASP A 67 0.53 12.06 9.31
N LEU A 68 -0.19 12.15 10.44
CA LEU A 68 -1.20 11.14 10.81
C LEU A 68 -2.29 11.00 9.73
N TYR A 69 -2.79 12.11 9.18
CA TYR A 69 -3.78 12.06 8.09
C TYR A 69 -3.22 11.35 6.84
N LYS A 70 -1.93 11.54 6.55
CA LYS A 70 -1.29 10.92 5.38
C LYS A 70 -1.00 9.43 5.55
N SER A 71 -0.82 8.93 6.78
CA SER A 71 -0.56 7.50 7.01
C SER A 71 -1.76 6.66 6.58
N ARG A 72 -2.99 7.20 6.74
CA ARG A 72 -4.26 6.49 6.49
C ARG A 72 -4.39 5.20 7.29
N GLU A 73 -3.68 5.13 8.42
CA GLU A 73 -3.74 3.99 9.32
C GLU A 73 -4.78 4.22 10.42
N PRO A 74 -5.36 3.15 10.98
CA PRO A 74 -6.19 3.25 12.17
C PRO A 74 -5.37 3.79 13.34
N ILE A 75 -5.89 4.80 14.04
CA ILE A 75 -5.24 5.45 15.17
C ILE A 75 -6.16 5.52 16.38
N ASP A 76 -5.57 5.63 17.57
CA ASP A 76 -6.31 5.77 18.80
C ASP A 76 -6.91 7.18 18.94
N PHE A 77 -8.19 7.21 19.31
CA PHE A 77 -8.93 8.41 19.62
C PHE A 77 -9.39 8.37 21.07
N LEU A 78 -9.02 9.41 21.82
CA LEU A 78 -9.46 9.62 23.20
C LEU A 78 -10.14 10.98 23.34
N ALA A 79 -11.32 11.01 23.94
CA ALA A 79 -12.01 12.25 24.24
C ALA A 79 -12.72 12.19 25.59
N ASP A 80 -12.66 13.30 26.34
CA ASP A 80 -13.56 13.50 27.49
C ASP A 80 -14.80 14.27 26.99
N ILE A 81 -15.84 13.50 26.66
CA ILE A 81 -17.12 14.05 26.21
C ILE A 81 -18.08 13.99 27.40
N THR A 82 -18.47 15.15 27.91
CA THR A 82 -19.47 15.27 28.99
C THR A 82 -19.11 14.51 30.29
N GLY A 83 -17.81 14.37 30.61
CA GLY A 83 -17.36 13.70 31.83
C GLY A 83 -17.26 12.18 31.70
N GLN A 84 -17.36 11.64 30.48
CA GLN A 84 -17.10 10.24 30.16
C GLN A 84 -15.89 10.16 29.22
N ALA A 85 -14.93 9.32 29.58
CA ALA A 85 -13.82 8.98 28.70
C ALA A 85 -14.33 8.08 27.57
N TYR A 86 -14.19 8.57 26.34
CA TYR A 86 -14.47 7.86 25.11
C TYR A 86 -13.15 7.39 24.48
N PHE A 87 -13.03 6.09 24.22
CA PHE A 87 -11.88 5.47 23.56
C PHE A 87 -12.37 4.66 22.37
N ALA A 88 -11.80 4.91 21.19
CA ALA A 88 -12.09 4.15 19.98
C ALA A 88 -10.89 4.18 19.02
N GLN A 89 -10.79 3.18 18.15
CA GLN A 89 -9.88 3.25 17.00
C GLN A 89 -10.60 3.92 15.82
N VAL A 90 -9.94 4.87 15.18
CA VAL A 90 -10.55 5.69 14.12
C VAL A 90 -9.61 5.86 12.94
N ILE A 91 -10.20 6.17 11.78
CA ILE A 91 -9.48 6.63 10.59
C ILE A 91 -9.82 8.09 10.33
N LEU A 92 -8.84 8.87 9.92
CA LEU A 92 -9.02 10.24 9.48
C LEU A 92 -9.54 10.25 8.03
N GLU A 93 -10.83 10.57 7.83
CA GLU A 93 -11.45 10.63 6.49
C GLU A 93 -11.15 11.94 5.77
N GLN A 94 -11.25 13.07 6.50
CA GLN A 94 -11.09 14.40 5.94
C GLN A 94 -10.30 15.30 6.88
N PHE A 95 -9.40 16.09 6.31
CA PHE A 95 -8.65 17.11 7.03
C PHE A 95 -8.61 18.40 6.21
N GLU A 96 -9.21 19.44 6.77
CA GLU A 96 -9.25 20.79 6.21
C GLU A 96 -8.55 21.77 7.16
N VAL A 97 -7.78 22.69 6.59
CA VAL A 97 -6.99 23.67 7.34
C VAL A 97 -7.17 25.04 6.70
N VAL A 98 -7.45 26.03 7.53
CA VAL A 98 -7.62 27.42 7.14
C VAL A 98 -6.69 28.29 7.98
N GLN A 99 -5.88 29.11 7.30
CA GLN A 99 -5.07 30.16 7.92
C GLN A 99 -5.58 31.52 7.46
N GLN A 100 -5.83 32.43 8.40
CA GLN A 100 -6.20 33.80 8.09
C GLN A 100 -4.95 34.67 7.97
N ALA A 101 -4.87 35.49 6.93
CA ALA A 101 -3.68 36.31 6.62
C ALA A 101 -3.28 37.32 7.70
N GLY A 102 -4.15 37.60 8.68
CA GLY A 102 -3.88 38.48 9.80
C GLY A 102 -3.26 37.81 11.03
N GLU A 103 -3.28 36.48 11.11
CA GLU A 103 -2.86 35.72 12.30
C GLU A 103 -1.81 34.68 11.92
N VAL A 104 -0.54 35.09 12.00
CA VAL A 104 0.61 34.30 11.50
C VAL A 104 0.81 32.97 12.26
N SER A 105 0.21 32.84 13.44
CA SER A 105 0.36 31.67 14.33
C SER A 105 -0.99 31.04 14.71
N GLN A 106 -1.99 31.17 13.85
CA GLN A 106 -3.32 30.59 14.06
C GLN A 106 -3.77 29.79 12.85
N TYR A 107 -4.09 28.51 13.10
CA TYR A 107 -4.62 27.60 12.10
C TYR A 107 -5.93 27.02 12.60
N SER A 108 -7.03 27.31 11.92
CA SER A 108 -8.29 26.62 12.16
C SER A 108 -8.29 25.31 11.38
N TYR A 109 -8.79 24.25 11.98
CA TYR A 109 -8.93 22.97 11.31
C TYR A 109 -10.35 22.43 11.46
N GLN A 110 -10.74 21.65 10.45
CA GLN A 110 -11.90 20.78 10.50
C GLN A 110 -11.46 19.37 10.12
N LEU A 111 -11.85 18.42 10.96
CA LEU A 111 -11.48 17.02 10.86
C LEU A 111 -12.73 16.16 10.85
N VAL A 112 -12.80 15.19 9.94
CA VAL A 112 -13.79 14.13 9.98
C VAL A 112 -13.06 12.83 10.28
N ILE A 113 -13.42 12.19 11.38
CA ILE A 113 -12.93 10.87 11.76
C ILE A 113 -14.08 9.86 11.67
N ALA A 114 -13.75 8.63 11.28
CA ALA A 114 -14.69 7.53 11.26
C ALA A 114 -14.19 6.38 12.13
N GLU A 115 -15.11 5.76 12.86
CA GLU A 115 -14.87 4.52 13.60
C GLU A 115 -14.27 3.46 12.67
N TYR A 116 -13.12 2.92 13.07
CA TYR A 116 -12.50 1.79 12.41
C TYR A 116 -13.06 0.49 12.95
N VAL A 117 -13.51 -0.36 12.04
CA VAL A 117 -13.91 -1.74 12.35
C VAL A 117 -12.93 -2.62 11.60
N GLU A 118 -12.22 -3.46 12.34
CA GLU A 118 -11.28 -4.40 11.75
C GLU A 118 -12.05 -5.33 10.80
N PRO A 119 -11.57 -5.51 9.55
CA PRO A 119 -12.17 -6.47 8.64
C PRO A 119 -12.18 -7.85 9.31
N PRO A 120 -13.29 -8.61 9.22
CA PRO A 120 -13.27 -9.98 9.68
C PRO A 120 -12.15 -10.74 8.96
N GLU A 121 -11.45 -11.61 9.69
CA GLU A 121 -10.50 -12.52 9.05
C GLU A 121 -11.23 -13.28 7.94
N ASN A 122 -10.58 -13.41 6.79
CA ASN A 122 -11.12 -14.15 5.65
C ASN A 122 -11.09 -15.65 5.94
N ASP A 123 -11.86 -16.12 6.91
CA ASP A 123 -12.26 -17.51 6.97
C ASP A 123 -13.32 -17.74 5.90
N LEU A 124 -12.86 -17.81 4.66
CA LEU A 124 -13.71 -18.14 3.52
C LEU A 124 -14.25 -19.58 3.65
N GLY A 125 -13.79 -20.38 4.62
CA GLY A 125 -14.08 -21.80 4.75
C GLY A 125 -13.64 -22.61 3.52
N LEU A 126 -12.81 -22.00 2.66
CA LEU A 126 -12.33 -22.57 1.40
C LEU A 126 -11.02 -23.34 1.58
N GLY A 127 -10.49 -23.43 2.81
CA GLY A 127 -9.24 -24.14 3.11
C GLY A 127 -8.04 -23.60 2.32
N LEU A 128 -8.03 -22.32 1.97
CA LEU A 128 -6.94 -21.75 1.16
C LEU A 128 -5.59 -21.81 1.89
N ASP A 129 -5.61 -21.81 3.22
CA ASP A 129 -4.43 -22.04 4.05
C ASP A 129 -3.88 -23.47 3.87
N GLU A 130 -4.74 -24.47 3.64
CA GLU A 130 -4.34 -25.84 3.33
C GLU A 130 -3.77 -25.96 1.90
N VAL A 131 -4.28 -25.15 0.97
CA VAL A 131 -3.75 -25.10 -0.41
C VAL A 131 -2.33 -24.53 -0.42
N ASP A 132 -2.06 -23.49 0.36
CA ASP A 132 -0.73 -22.85 0.43
C ASP A 132 0.31 -23.82 1.02
N LEU A 133 -0.05 -24.51 2.12
CA LEU A 133 0.75 -25.60 2.70
C LEU A 133 0.99 -26.76 1.73
N GLY A 134 -0.03 -27.14 0.95
CA GLY A 134 0.08 -28.20 -0.05
C GLY A 134 1.03 -27.85 -1.19
N LEU A 135 0.99 -26.60 -1.68
CA LEU A 135 1.88 -26.11 -2.72
C LEU A 135 3.33 -26.02 -2.25
N GLU A 136 3.56 -25.62 -1.00
CA GLU A 136 4.91 -25.56 -0.42
C GLU A 136 5.53 -26.94 -0.28
N LEU A 137 4.75 -27.94 0.16
CA LEU A 137 5.16 -29.35 0.21
C LEU A 137 5.45 -29.92 -1.18
N GLU A 138 4.58 -29.67 -2.16
CA GLU A 138 4.77 -30.14 -3.54
C GLU A 138 6.00 -29.51 -4.20
N ALA A 139 6.30 -28.24 -3.90
CA ALA A 139 7.51 -27.58 -4.37
C ALA A 139 8.79 -28.18 -3.76
N LEU A 140 8.77 -28.56 -2.49
CA LEU A 140 9.89 -29.26 -1.85
C LEU A 140 10.11 -30.65 -2.47
N ASP A 141 9.05 -31.42 -2.66
CA ASP A 141 9.11 -32.73 -3.32
C ASP A 141 9.62 -32.61 -4.78
N PHE A 142 9.22 -31.57 -5.50
CA PHE A 142 9.71 -31.30 -6.86
C PHE A 142 11.22 -30.97 -6.88
N MET A 143 11.70 -30.22 -5.90
CA MET A 143 13.12 -29.87 -5.78
C MET A 143 13.98 -31.09 -5.42
N ASP A 144 13.46 -32.00 -4.59
CA ASP A 144 14.13 -33.27 -4.26
C ASP A 144 14.10 -34.27 -5.44
N MET A 145 13.10 -34.19 -6.32
CA MET A 145 13.00 -35.04 -7.51
C MET A 145 13.98 -34.64 -8.63
N ILE A 146 14.44 -33.39 -8.67
CA ILE A 146 15.46 -32.94 -9.64
C ILE A 146 16.85 -33.25 -9.07
N GLU A 147 17.29 -34.49 -9.23
CA GLU A 147 18.70 -34.82 -8.97
C GLU A 147 19.58 -34.20 -10.08
N LEU A 148 20.51 -33.32 -9.69
CA LEU A 148 21.58 -32.75 -10.54
C LEU A 148 22.21 -33.72 -11.58
N PRO A 149 22.49 -35.01 -11.27
CA PRO A 149 22.97 -35.97 -12.26
C PRO A 149 22.03 -36.23 -13.44
N ASP A 150 20.71 -36.22 -13.25
CA ASP A 150 19.73 -36.40 -14.34
C ASP A 150 19.68 -35.17 -15.25
N LEU A 151 19.91 -33.97 -14.69
CA LEU A 151 20.01 -32.73 -15.45
C LEU A 151 21.28 -32.70 -16.33
N LEU A 152 22.38 -33.30 -15.85
CA LEU A 152 23.64 -33.44 -16.60
C LEU A 152 23.59 -34.55 -17.66
N ALA A 153 22.64 -35.49 -17.55
CA ALA A 153 22.41 -36.54 -18.54
C ALA A 153 21.61 -36.05 -19.77
N LEU A 154 21.05 -34.84 -19.72
CA LEU A 154 20.33 -34.25 -20.86
C LEU A 154 21.30 -33.97 -22.03
N PRO A 155 20.97 -34.42 -23.26
CA PRO A 155 21.82 -34.20 -24.42
C PRO A 155 21.94 -32.70 -24.72
N GLY A 156 23.17 -32.19 -24.73
CA GLY A 156 23.48 -30.77 -24.94
C GLY A 156 23.77 -29.97 -23.67
N PHE A 157 23.53 -30.54 -22.47
CA PHE A 157 23.88 -29.92 -21.19
C PHE A 157 25.19 -30.47 -20.60
N GLY A 158 25.47 -31.76 -20.79
CA GLY A 158 26.66 -32.44 -20.24
C GLY A 158 27.98 -32.18 -20.99
N ASP A 159 27.93 -31.82 -22.27
CA ASP A 159 29.13 -31.51 -23.08
C ASP A 159 29.05 -30.09 -23.67
N PRO A 160 29.77 -29.10 -23.09
CA PRO A 160 29.80 -27.73 -23.58
C PRO A 160 30.74 -27.53 -24.76
N SER A 161 31.42 -28.57 -25.26
CA SER A 161 32.39 -28.43 -26.35
C SER A 161 31.79 -27.96 -27.69
N PRO A 162 30.57 -28.37 -28.11
CA PRO A 162 30.00 -27.88 -29.37
C PRO A 162 29.78 -26.37 -29.45
N PRO A 163 29.14 -25.69 -28.46
CA PRO A 163 28.98 -24.23 -28.50
C PRO A 163 30.31 -23.50 -28.36
N LEU A 164 31.25 -24.01 -27.56
CA LEU A 164 32.57 -23.41 -27.41
C LEU A 164 33.39 -23.47 -28.70
N ASN A 165 33.31 -24.58 -29.44
CA ASN A 165 33.97 -24.72 -30.74
C ASN A 165 33.40 -23.75 -31.78
N ALA A 166 32.08 -23.55 -31.79
CA ALA A 166 31.44 -22.58 -32.69
C ALA A 166 31.91 -21.14 -32.41
N VAL A 167 32.07 -20.77 -31.13
CA VAL A 167 32.62 -19.46 -30.73
C VAL A 167 34.08 -19.33 -31.16
N LEU A 168 34.89 -20.38 -30.96
CA LEU A 168 36.30 -20.39 -31.36
C LEU A 168 36.48 -20.26 -32.88
N ASP A 169 35.61 -20.88 -33.67
CA ASP A 169 35.64 -20.77 -35.13
C ASP A 169 35.23 -19.37 -35.60
N GLY A 170 34.25 -18.74 -34.95
CA GLY A 170 33.89 -17.34 -35.21
C GLY A 170 35.05 -16.37 -34.93
N ILE A 171 35.78 -16.58 -33.83
CA ILE A 171 36.97 -15.78 -33.47
C ILE A 171 38.07 -15.98 -34.52
N LYS A 172 38.35 -17.23 -34.93
CA LYS A 172 39.34 -17.51 -35.98
C LYS A 172 38.99 -16.84 -37.32
N GLY A 173 37.73 -16.89 -37.73
CA GLY A 173 37.28 -16.23 -38.96
C GLY A 173 37.43 -14.70 -38.91
N SER A 174 37.21 -14.11 -37.73
CA SER A 174 37.41 -12.66 -37.53
C SER A 174 38.89 -12.26 -37.58
N ILE A 175 39.78 -13.09 -37.02
CA ILE A 175 41.23 -12.87 -37.06
C ILE A 175 41.80 -13.07 -38.49
N SER A 176 41.30 -14.06 -39.24
CA SER A 176 41.73 -14.24 -40.63
C SER A 176 41.29 -13.07 -41.51
N GLY A 177 40.04 -12.60 -41.37
CA GLY A 177 39.54 -11.44 -42.12
C GLY A 177 40.31 -10.14 -41.80
N LEU A 178 40.80 -9.99 -40.57
CA LEU A 178 41.66 -8.86 -40.20
C LEU A 178 43.05 -8.96 -40.85
N THR A 179 43.59 -10.17 -40.96
CA THR A 179 44.87 -10.45 -41.64
C THR A 179 44.77 -10.16 -43.14
N ASP A 180 43.66 -10.56 -43.77
CA ASP A 180 43.37 -10.29 -45.18
C ASP A 180 43.17 -8.78 -45.44
N SER A 181 42.52 -8.07 -44.51
CA SER A 181 42.38 -6.61 -44.61
C SER A 181 43.72 -5.89 -44.43
N ALA A 182 44.59 -6.40 -43.56
CA ALA A 182 45.93 -5.87 -43.33
C ALA A 182 46.86 -6.12 -44.53
N SER A 183 46.75 -7.27 -45.22
CA SER A 183 47.51 -7.52 -46.44
C SER A 183 47.09 -6.60 -47.58
N VAL A 184 45.78 -6.36 -47.76
CA VAL A 184 45.27 -5.40 -48.76
C VAL A 184 45.78 -3.97 -48.48
N LEU A 185 45.79 -3.54 -47.21
CA LEU A 185 46.37 -2.24 -46.86
C LEU A 185 47.89 -2.20 -47.07
N SER A 186 48.60 -3.29 -46.81
CA SER A 186 50.04 -3.39 -47.11
C SER A 186 50.30 -3.28 -48.61
N ASP A 187 49.50 -3.95 -49.46
CA ASP A 187 49.61 -3.87 -50.92
C ASP A 187 49.31 -2.47 -51.47
N MET A 188 48.47 -1.69 -50.77
CA MET A 188 48.15 -0.31 -51.16
C MET A 188 49.22 0.71 -50.72
N PHE A 189 50.07 0.36 -49.75
CA PHE A 189 50.96 1.33 -49.08
C PHE A 189 52.42 0.85 -48.87
N GLY A 190 52.88 -0.26 -49.50
CA GLY A 190 54.31 -0.63 -49.50
C GLY A 190 54.68 -1.69 -50.54
N GLU A 191 55.61 -1.46 -51.48
CA GLU A 191 56.42 -0.25 -51.78
C GLU A 191 55.64 1.00 -52.22
#